data_AF-A0A8T1P4K5-F1
#
_entry.id   AF-A0A8T1P4K5-F1
#
_cell.length_a   1.000
_cell.length_b   1.000
_cell.length_c   1.000
_cell.angle_alpha   90.00
_cell.angle_beta   90.00
_cell.angle_gamma   90.00
#
_symmetry.space_group_name_H-M   'P 1'
#
loop_
_entity.id
_entity.type
_entity.pdbx_description
1 polymer ?
#
loop_
_entity_poly.entity_id
_entity_poly.type
_entity_poly.pdbx_seq_one_letter_code
_entity_poly.pdbx_strand_id
1 'polypeptide(L)'
;MPTPSSPSPPNVSPKSAFFMTNKKNTASASASKFDEDALLPTPLKALSSISDLKDLASSRLDHLKHHIDHSHSEILKDLDASQSRLHKRFKIQTQACQQVMDEAEKEYKKMFERISESREAMKSSWQMHRPVQPVRAKHPLPSFHNPMRNQWMLSGAVLGFRQLRHRLSMPLGNESS
;
A
#
# COMPACT_ATOMS: atom_id res chain seq x y z
N MET A 1 34.35 47.50 16.12
CA MET A 1 33.50 47.56 14.91
C MET A 1 32.86 46.19 14.71
N PRO A 2 31.54 46.11 14.46
CA PRO A 2 30.73 44.90 14.65
C PRO A 2 30.73 43.98 13.43
N THR A 3 30.48 42.69 13.69
CA THR A 3 30.24 41.62 12.71
C THR A 3 28.86 41.75 12.05
N PRO A 4 28.73 41.62 10.71
CA PRO A 4 27.45 41.32 10.10
C PRO A 4 27.24 39.80 10.02
N SER A 5 26.35 39.32 10.89
CA SER A 5 25.69 38.02 10.82
C SER A 5 24.78 37.96 9.59
N SER A 6 25.01 36.99 8.72
CA SER A 6 24.13 36.71 7.58
C SER A 6 22.99 35.78 8.01
N PRO A 7 21.72 36.09 7.67
CA PRO A 7 20.54 35.40 8.20
C PRO A 7 20.28 34.06 7.49
N SER A 8 19.97 33.04 8.30
CA SER A 8 19.50 31.72 7.89
C SER A 8 18.24 31.80 7.01
N PRO A 9 18.09 30.95 5.98
CA PRO A 9 16.85 30.87 5.21
C PRO A 9 15.73 30.21 6.04
N PRO A 10 14.49 30.73 5.99
CA PRO A 10 13.34 30.11 6.62
C PRO A 10 12.86 28.95 5.73
N ASN A 11 13.36 27.73 5.96
CA ASN A 11 12.84 26.57 5.26
C ASN A 11 11.56 26.09 5.96
N VAL A 12 10.45 26.57 5.41
CA VAL A 12 9.07 26.16 5.67
C VAL A 12 8.94 24.65 5.45
N SER A 13 8.99 23.91 6.56
CA SER A 13 8.51 22.53 6.65
C SER A 13 7.11 22.44 6.03
N PRO A 14 6.86 21.55 5.05
CA PRO A 14 5.50 21.27 4.61
C PRO A 14 4.80 20.56 5.76
N LYS A 15 4.12 21.37 6.57
CA LYS A 15 3.17 20.98 7.60
C LYS A 15 2.10 20.17 6.86
N SER A 16 2.20 18.84 6.93
CA SER A 16 1.19 17.96 6.40
C SER A 16 -0.11 18.27 7.14
N ALA A 17 -1.02 18.93 6.42
CA ALA A 17 -2.39 19.12 6.86
C ALA A 17 -3.03 17.74 6.87
N PHE A 18 -2.90 17.04 7.99
CA PHE A 18 -3.80 15.96 8.36
C PHE A 18 -5.19 16.59 8.42
N PHE A 19 -6.01 16.32 7.41
CA PHE A 19 -7.45 16.51 7.51
C PHE A 19 -7.97 15.53 8.56
N MET A 20 -7.92 15.93 9.83
CA MET A 20 -8.71 15.32 10.88
C MET A 20 -10.15 15.82 10.71
N THR A 21 -10.87 15.25 9.75
CA THR A 21 -12.33 15.33 9.78
C THR A 21 -12.79 14.42 10.91
N ASN A 22 -12.98 15.00 12.09
CA ASN A 22 -13.83 14.46 13.13
C ASN A 22 -15.25 14.32 12.57
N LYS A 23 -15.51 13.22 11.86
CA LYS A 23 -16.86 12.80 11.55
C LYS A 23 -17.27 11.85 12.65
N LYS A 24 -17.95 12.44 13.64
CA LYS A 24 -18.84 11.80 14.60
C LYS A 24 -19.34 10.49 14.00
N ASN A 25 -18.88 9.35 14.53
CA ASN A 25 -19.48 8.05 14.27
C ASN A 25 -20.91 8.13 14.81
N THR A 26 -21.82 8.68 14.01
CA THR A 26 -23.24 8.34 14.10
C THR A 26 -23.26 6.84 13.91
N ALA A 27 -23.50 6.15 15.01
CA ALA A 27 -23.71 4.73 15.06
C ALA A 27 -24.43 4.28 13.78
N SER A 28 -23.73 3.55 12.92
CA SER A 28 -24.41 2.54 12.11
C SER A 28 -24.74 1.40 13.06
N ALA A 29 -25.63 1.71 14.01
CA ALA A 29 -26.58 0.75 14.48
C ALA A 29 -27.48 0.44 13.28
N SER A 30 -26.98 -0.37 12.35
CA SER A 30 -27.80 -1.47 11.89
C SER A 30 -27.81 -2.48 13.05
N ALA A 31 -28.37 -2.02 14.18
CA ALA A 31 -29.27 -2.88 14.90
C ALA A 31 -30.27 -3.28 13.82
N SER A 32 -30.07 -4.47 13.27
CA SER A 32 -31.20 -5.33 12.97
C SER A 32 -32.08 -5.20 14.20
N LYS A 33 -33.03 -4.26 14.16
CA LYS A 33 -34.21 -4.31 14.98
C LYS A 33 -34.87 -5.58 14.47
N PHE A 34 -34.43 -6.70 15.03
CA PHE A 34 -35.36 -7.77 15.26
C PHE A 34 -36.43 -7.09 16.09
N ASP A 35 -37.54 -6.75 15.44
CA ASP A 35 -38.81 -6.66 16.11
C ASP A 35 -39.10 -8.08 16.62
N GLU A 36 -38.36 -8.49 17.65
CA GLU A 36 -38.59 -9.68 18.47
C GLU A 36 -39.85 -9.47 19.33
N ASP A 37 -40.58 -8.37 19.13
CA ASP A 37 -41.90 -8.07 19.68
C ASP A 37 -43.04 -8.20 18.65
N ALA A 38 -42.75 -8.43 17.36
CA ALA A 38 -43.81 -8.66 16.38
C ALA A 38 -44.36 -10.09 16.39
N LEU A 39 -43.78 -11.00 17.19
CA LEU A 39 -44.25 -12.38 17.23
C LEU A 39 -45.56 -12.55 18.00
N LEU A 40 -45.91 -11.70 18.98
CA LEU A 40 -47.23 -11.69 19.63
C LEU A 40 -47.52 -10.33 20.32
N PRO A 41 -48.67 -9.70 19.99
CA PRO A 41 -49.73 -9.69 20.98
C PRO A 41 -51.10 -9.90 20.31
N THR A 42 -51.29 -11.03 19.62
CA THR A 42 -52.67 -11.40 19.29
C THR A 42 -53.30 -11.95 20.57
N PRO A 43 -54.39 -11.38 21.09
CA PRO A 43 -55.04 -11.89 22.29
C PRO A 43 -55.49 -13.32 21.99
N LEU A 44 -54.83 -14.31 22.58
CA LEU A 44 -55.22 -15.73 22.52
C LEU A 44 -56.65 -15.99 23.02
N LYS A 45 -57.29 -14.96 23.59
CA LYS A 45 -58.66 -14.97 24.13
C LYS A 45 -59.76 -15.08 23.06
N ALA A 46 -59.44 -14.99 21.76
CA ALA A 46 -60.42 -15.05 20.66
C ALA A 46 -60.25 -16.24 19.71
N LEU A 47 -59.36 -17.20 20.01
CA LEU A 47 -59.25 -18.46 19.25
C LEU A 47 -60.33 -19.43 19.73
N SER A 48 -61.58 -19.13 19.37
CA SER A 48 -62.75 -19.91 19.81
C SER A 48 -63.02 -21.12 18.93
N SER A 49 -62.42 -21.17 17.73
CA SER A 49 -62.60 -22.22 16.73
C SER A 49 -61.26 -22.81 16.25
N ILE A 50 -61.32 -24.07 15.80
CA ILE A 50 -60.21 -24.76 15.12
C ILE A 50 -59.79 -24.01 13.85
N SER A 51 -60.73 -23.33 13.17
CA SER A 51 -60.41 -22.53 11.98
C SER A 51 -59.49 -21.36 12.32
N ASP A 52 -59.79 -20.62 13.39
CA ASP A 52 -59.00 -19.45 13.81
C ASP A 52 -57.55 -19.86 14.09
N LEU A 53 -57.36 -21.04 14.70
CA LEU A 53 -56.03 -21.60 14.95
C LEU A 53 -55.30 -21.95 13.64
N LYS A 54 -56.00 -22.56 12.67
CA LYS A 54 -55.44 -22.89 11.36
C LYS A 54 -55.06 -21.62 10.60
N ASP A 55 -55.88 -20.58 10.65
CA ASP A 55 -55.64 -19.32 9.97
C ASP A 55 -54.46 -18.57 10.60
N LEU A 56 -54.35 -18.59 11.94
CA LEU A 56 -53.18 -18.08 12.66
C LEU A 56 -51.90 -18.86 12.29
N ALA A 57 -51.96 -20.21 12.28
CA ALA A 57 -50.82 -21.04 11.91
C ALA A 57 -50.38 -20.78 10.46
N SER A 58 -51.34 -20.65 9.54
CA SER A 58 -51.10 -20.33 8.13
C SER A 58 -50.46 -18.94 7.99
N SER A 59 -51.02 -17.94 8.68
CA SER A 59 -50.48 -16.56 8.69
C SER A 59 -49.04 -16.51 9.21
N ARG A 60 -48.73 -17.24 10.28
CA ARG A 60 -47.36 -17.33 10.81
C ARG A 60 -46.40 -18.02 9.84
N LEU A 61 -46.85 -19.06 9.15
CA LEU A 61 -46.06 -19.74 8.12
C LEU A 61 -45.78 -18.82 6.94
N ASP A 62 -46.80 -18.13 6.43
CA ASP A 62 -46.68 -17.18 5.33
C ASP A 62 -45.75 -16.01 5.69
N HIS A 63 -45.88 -15.49 6.91
CA HIS A 63 -44.98 -14.45 7.42
C HIS A 63 -43.52 -14.93 7.46
N LEU A 64 -43.27 -16.13 8.00
CA LEU A 64 -41.93 -16.71 8.05
C LEU A 64 -41.34 -16.89 6.64
N LYS A 65 -42.15 -17.38 5.69
CA LYS A 65 -41.74 -17.53 4.30
C LYS A 65 -41.32 -16.19 3.69
N HIS A 66 -42.16 -15.16 3.82
CA HIS A 66 -41.85 -13.83 3.31
C HIS A 66 -40.62 -13.21 3.99
N HIS A 67 -40.45 -13.43 5.29
CA HIS A 67 -39.28 -12.96 6.03
C HIS A 67 -37.98 -13.61 5.53
N ILE A 68 -38.00 -14.92 5.27
CA ILE A 68 -36.86 -15.64 4.69
C ILE A 68 -36.56 -15.12 3.28
N ASP A 69 -37.58 -15.00 2.43
CA ASP A 69 -37.43 -14.50 1.05
C ASP A 69 -36.85 -13.07 1.04
N HIS A 70 -37.31 -12.21 1.94
CA HIS A 70 -36.78 -10.85 2.13
C HIS A 70 -35.32 -10.87 2.59
N SER A 71 -35.02 -11.64 3.65
CA SER A 71 -33.65 -11.76 4.19
C SER A 71 -32.66 -12.25 3.13
N HIS A 72 -33.03 -13.27 2.35
CA HIS A 72 -32.22 -13.75 1.24
C HIS A 72 -31.99 -12.68 0.17
N SER A 73 -33.03 -11.93 -0.20
CA SER A 73 -32.89 -10.84 -1.18
C SER A 73 -31.95 -9.75 -0.67
N GLU A 74 -32.01 -9.38 0.61
CA GLU A 74 -31.16 -8.34 1.19
C GLU A 74 -29.69 -8.79 1.25
N ILE A 75 -29.44 -10.03 1.70
CA ILE A 75 -28.08 -10.62 1.72
C ILE A 75 -27.46 -10.62 0.32
N LEU A 76 -28.23 -10.96 -0.71
CA LEU A 76 -27.76 -10.95 -2.09
C LEU A 76 -27.40 -9.54 -2.57
N LYS A 77 -28.24 -8.54 -2.28
CA LYS A 77 -27.95 -7.14 -2.63
C LYS A 77 -26.68 -6.64 -1.94
N ASP A 78 -26.50 -6.98 -0.67
CA ASP A 78 -25.31 -6.60 0.09
C ASP A 78 -24.04 -7.27 -0.44
N LEU A 79 -24.15 -8.55 -0.83
CA LEU A 79 -23.07 -9.29 -1.46
C LEU A 79 -22.64 -8.63 -2.79
N ASP A 80 -23.59 -8.36 -3.67
CA ASP A 80 -23.33 -7.70 -4.97
C ASP A 80 -22.72 -6.30 -4.78
N ALA A 81 -23.23 -5.54 -3.81
CA ALA A 81 -22.72 -4.22 -3.49
C ALA A 81 -21.28 -4.31 -2.92
N SER A 82 -20.99 -5.32 -2.09
CA SER A 82 -19.65 -5.57 -1.55
C SER A 82 -18.66 -5.96 -2.64
N GLN A 83 -19.06 -6.81 -3.58
CA GLN A 83 -18.26 -7.24 -4.72
C GLN A 83 -17.97 -6.05 -5.64
N SER A 84 -18.97 -5.23 -5.92
CA SER A 84 -18.81 -4.01 -6.72
C SER A 84 -17.81 -3.04 -6.10
N ARG A 85 -17.89 -2.82 -4.78
CA ARG A 85 -16.93 -1.98 -4.04
C ARG A 85 -15.53 -2.56 -4.07
N LEU A 86 -15.38 -3.87 -3.85
CA LEU A 86 -14.09 -4.55 -3.88
C LEU A 86 -13.45 -4.48 -5.26
N HIS A 87 -14.21 -4.80 -6.30
CA HIS A 87 -13.76 -4.74 -7.69
C HIS A 87 -13.26 -3.34 -8.07
N LYS A 88 -13.98 -2.29 -7.66
CA LYS A 88 -13.55 -0.90 -7.89
C LYS A 88 -12.23 -0.59 -7.20
N ARG A 89 -12.07 -0.97 -5.93
CA ARG A 89 -10.81 -0.77 -5.18
C ARG A 89 -9.66 -1.52 -5.83
N PHE A 90 -9.89 -2.77 -6.22
CA PHE A 90 -8.90 -3.60 -6.90
C PHE A 90 -8.43 -2.94 -8.19
N LYS A 91 -9.36 -2.48 -9.04
CA LYS A 91 -9.00 -1.76 -10.28
C LYS A 91 -8.13 -0.53 -10.04
N ILE A 92 -8.48 0.30 -9.06
CA ILE A 92 -7.70 1.49 -8.70
C ILE A 92 -6.29 1.09 -8.26
N GLN A 93 -6.19 0.07 -7.41
CA GLN A 93 -4.90 -0.41 -6.91
C GLN A 93 -4.03 -0.99 -8.02
N THR A 94 -4.60 -1.81 -8.91
CA THR A 94 -3.89 -2.38 -10.06
C THR A 94 -3.38 -1.27 -10.99
N GLN A 95 -4.21 -0.26 -11.27
CA GLN A 95 -3.80 0.88 -12.09
C GLN A 95 -2.67 1.68 -11.44
N ALA A 96 -2.75 1.94 -10.14
CA ALA A 96 -1.68 2.64 -9.41
C ALA A 96 -0.37 1.84 -9.41
N CYS A 97 -0.44 0.51 -9.25
CA CYS A 97 0.72 -0.37 -9.34
C CYS A 97 1.37 -0.32 -10.73
N GLN A 98 0.54 -0.37 -11.79
CA GLN A 98 1.02 -0.26 -13.15
C GLN A 98 1.73 1.08 -13.40
N GLN A 99 1.13 2.19 -12.96
CA GLN A 99 1.73 3.53 -13.11
C GLN A 99 3.12 3.63 -12.44
N VAL A 100 3.25 3.10 -11.22
CA VAL A 100 4.53 3.09 -10.51
C VAL A 100 5.57 2.25 -11.25
N MET A 101 5.16 1.12 -11.82
CA MET A 101 6.04 0.25 -12.62
C MET A 101 6.52 0.96 -13.88
N ASP A 102 5.60 1.59 -14.62
CA ASP A 102 5.90 2.31 -15.86
C ASP A 102 6.84 3.50 -15.60
N GLU A 103 6.63 4.23 -14.51
CA GLU A 103 7.48 5.36 -14.12
C GLU A 103 8.88 4.90 -13.68
N ALA A 104 8.97 3.80 -12.92
CA ALA A 104 10.25 3.21 -12.55
C ALA A 104 11.03 2.71 -13.78
N GLU A 105 10.35 2.07 -14.74
CA GLU A 105 10.97 1.62 -15.99
C GLU A 105 11.47 2.81 -16.82
N LYS A 106 10.68 3.88 -16.90
CA LYS A 106 11.05 5.11 -17.60
C LYS A 106 12.31 5.74 -17.00
N GLU A 107 12.36 5.92 -15.68
CA GLU A 107 13.53 6.50 -15.01
C GLU A 107 14.76 5.58 -15.09
N TYR A 108 14.56 4.26 -15.04
CA TYR A 108 15.63 3.29 -15.28
C TYR A 108 16.25 3.45 -16.67
N LYS A 109 15.44 3.50 -17.73
CA LYS A 109 15.92 3.70 -19.11
C LYS A 109 16.72 5.00 -19.24
N LYS A 110 16.20 6.10 -18.70
CA LYS A 110 16.86 7.40 -18.70
C LYS A 110 18.19 7.40 -17.94
N MET A 111 18.29 6.67 -16.84
CA MET A 111 19.56 6.51 -16.13
C MET A 111 20.54 5.65 -16.92
N PHE A 112 20.06 4.57 -17.52
CA PHE A 112 20.86 3.66 -18.33
C PHE A 112 21.48 4.36 -19.55
N GLU A 113 20.70 5.15 -20.29
CA GLU A 113 21.16 5.95 -21.43
C GLU A 113 22.26 6.93 -21.02
N ARG A 114 22.08 7.67 -19.91
CA ARG A 114 23.12 8.60 -19.42
C ARG A 114 24.43 7.90 -19.07
N ILE A 115 24.36 6.71 -18.47
CA ILE A 115 25.55 5.93 -18.13
C ILE A 115 26.23 5.39 -19.39
N SER A 116 25.45 4.89 -20.37
CA SER A 116 25.99 4.36 -21.61
C SER A 116 26.66 5.46 -22.45
N GLU A 117 26.01 6.62 -22.58
CA GLU A 117 26.58 7.79 -23.26
C GLU A 117 27.88 8.26 -22.60
N SER A 118 27.89 8.39 -21.26
CA SER A 118 29.08 8.78 -20.50
C SER A 118 30.23 7.78 -20.70
N ARG A 119 29.92 6.48 -20.70
CA ARG A 119 30.90 5.42 -20.96
C ARG A 119 31.48 5.50 -22.37
N GLU A 120 30.66 5.69 -23.39
CA GLU A 120 31.13 5.77 -24.77
C GLU A 120 31.91 7.08 -25.03
N ALA A 121 31.50 8.20 -24.43
CA ALA A 121 32.26 9.45 -24.49
C ALA A 121 33.66 9.29 -23.87
N MET A 122 33.75 8.64 -22.71
CA MET A 122 35.03 8.34 -22.07
C MET A 122 35.88 7.39 -22.93
N LYS A 123 35.29 6.33 -23.48
CA LYS A 123 36.01 5.41 -24.36
C LYS A 123 36.53 6.11 -25.62
N SER A 124 35.73 7.01 -26.20
CA SER A 124 36.11 7.81 -27.36
C SER A 124 37.26 8.76 -27.03
N SER A 125 37.26 9.42 -25.86
CA SER A 125 38.36 10.29 -25.46
C SER A 125 39.69 9.55 -25.33
N TRP A 126 39.69 8.32 -24.80
CA TRP A 126 40.87 7.44 -24.76
C TRP A 126 41.34 7.00 -26.16
N GLN A 127 40.41 6.80 -27.10
CA GLN A 127 40.76 6.44 -28.48
C GLN A 127 41.32 7.65 -29.26
N MET A 128 40.81 8.85 -29.02
CA MET A 128 41.27 10.10 -29.63
C MET A 128 42.63 10.57 -29.09
N HIS A 129 42.86 10.42 -27.77
CA HIS A 129 44.16 10.69 -27.14
C HIS A 129 45.07 9.46 -27.12
N ARG A 130 44.98 8.55 -28.11
CA ARG A 130 46.00 7.52 -28.26
C ARG A 130 47.33 8.23 -28.57
N PRO A 131 48.35 8.18 -27.71
CA PRO A 131 49.65 8.75 -28.03
C PRO A 131 50.19 8.00 -29.25
N VAL A 132 50.59 8.73 -30.29
CA VAL A 132 51.54 8.20 -31.27
C VAL A 132 52.79 7.86 -30.47
N GLN A 133 53.11 6.57 -30.38
CA GLN A 133 54.24 6.05 -29.61
C GLN A 133 55.54 6.77 -30.02
N PRO A 134 56.25 7.44 -29.10
CA PRO A 134 57.66 7.74 -29.33
C PRO A 134 58.44 6.43 -29.26
N VAL A 135 59.39 6.27 -30.17
CA VAL A 135 60.27 5.10 -30.25
C VAL A 135 60.91 4.82 -28.89
N ARG A 136 60.67 3.59 -28.42
CA ARG A 136 61.16 2.90 -27.22
C ARG A 136 62.58 3.32 -26.78
N ALA A 137 62.69 3.96 -25.62
CA ALA A 137 63.87 3.87 -24.76
C ALA A 137 63.57 2.90 -23.61
N LYS A 138 64.35 1.82 -23.53
CA LYS A 138 64.24 0.78 -22.49
C LYS A 138 64.79 1.32 -21.16
N HIS A 139 63.92 1.59 -20.19
CA HIS A 139 64.32 1.65 -18.78
C HIS A 139 63.37 0.78 -17.93
N PRO A 140 63.86 0.11 -16.86
CA PRO A 140 63.06 -0.82 -16.07
C PRO A 140 62.08 -0.07 -15.16
N LEU A 141 60.82 -0.52 -15.11
CA LEU A 141 59.79 -0.03 -14.19
C LEU A 141 60.06 -0.51 -12.75
N PRO A 142 59.86 0.33 -11.72
CA PRO A 142 59.79 -0.13 -10.34
C PRO A 142 58.44 -0.82 -10.06
N SER A 143 58.51 -1.96 -9.38
CA SER A 143 57.37 -2.74 -8.94
C SER A 143 56.61 -2.00 -7.83
N PHE A 144 55.44 -1.46 -8.14
CA PHE A 144 54.50 -0.96 -7.14
C PHE A 144 53.48 -2.05 -6.79
N HIS A 145 53.72 -2.74 -5.68
CA HIS A 145 52.74 -3.60 -5.03
C HIS A 145 51.68 -2.70 -4.38
N ASN A 146 50.43 -2.76 -4.85
CA ASN A 146 49.33 -1.94 -4.34
C ASN A 146 48.32 -2.81 -3.55
N PRO A 147 48.39 -2.83 -2.21
CA PRO A 147 47.52 -3.66 -1.36
C PRO A 147 46.10 -3.11 -1.16
N MET A 148 45.78 -1.89 -1.64
CA MET A 148 44.51 -1.21 -1.32
C MET A 148 43.31 -1.61 -2.19
N ARG A 149 43.49 -2.48 -3.20
CA ARG A 149 42.38 -2.86 -4.11
C ARG A 149 41.33 -3.80 -3.49
N ASN A 150 41.63 -4.44 -2.35
CA ASN A 150 40.74 -5.45 -1.77
C ASN A 150 39.89 -4.95 -0.60
N GLN A 151 40.04 -3.69 -0.16
CA GLN A 151 39.32 -3.16 1.01
C GLN A 151 37.89 -2.71 0.69
N TRP A 152 37.63 -2.24 -0.55
CA TRP A 152 36.32 -1.72 -0.94
C TRP A 152 35.24 -2.80 -1.15
N MET A 153 35.62 -4.05 -1.44
CA MET A 153 34.63 -5.14 -1.60
C MET A 153 34.08 -5.66 -0.26
N LEU A 154 34.87 -5.59 0.82
CA LEU A 154 34.46 -6.13 2.12
C LEU A 154 33.59 -5.14 2.91
N SER A 155 33.73 -3.83 2.69
CA SER A 155 32.91 -2.81 3.36
C SER A 155 31.48 -2.69 2.79
N GLY A 156 31.26 -3.00 1.51
CA GLY A 156 29.93 -2.93 0.89
C GLY A 156 28.98 -4.04 1.35
N ALA A 157 29.48 -5.24 1.63
CA ALA A 157 28.66 -6.38 2.03
C ALA A 157 28.09 -6.25 3.46
N VAL A 158 28.83 -5.59 4.37
CA VAL A 158 28.43 -5.48 5.78
C VAL A 158 27.35 -4.40 5.99
N LEU A 159 27.35 -3.32 5.19
CA LEU A 159 26.31 -2.29 5.27
C LEU A 159 24.96 -2.75 4.67
N GLY A 160 24.97 -3.57 3.63
CA GLY A 160 23.74 -4.11 3.02
C GLY A 160 22.94 -5.02 3.95
N PHE A 161 23.62 -5.83 4.77
CA PHE A 161 22.96 -6.77 5.69
C PHE A 161 22.37 -6.12 6.94
N ARG A 162 22.90 -4.98 7.41
CA ARG A 162 22.34 -4.25 8.56
C ARG A 162 21.03 -3.52 8.23
N GLN A 163 20.87 -3.05 7.00
CA GLN A 163 19.65 -2.34 6.59
C GLN A 163 18.45 -3.29 6.41
N LEU A 164 18.69 -4.54 6.01
CA LEU A 164 17.63 -5.54 5.78
C LEU A 164 17.09 -6.16 7.09
N ARG A 165 17.90 -6.20 8.16
CA ARG A 165 17.47 -6.75 9.47
C ARG A 165 16.54 -5.81 10.24
N HIS A 166 16.64 -4.50 10.04
CA HIS A 166 15.74 -3.54 10.71
C HIS A 166 14.33 -3.47 10.11
N ARG A 167 14.11 -4.02 8.90
CA ARG A 167 12.80 -3.98 8.23
C ARG A 167 11.90 -5.20 8.52
N LEU A 168 12.41 -6.22 9.20
CA LEU A 168 11.71 -7.47 9.53
C LEU A 168 11.41 -7.65 11.02
N SER A 169 11.80 -6.69 11.87
CA SER A 169 11.48 -6.72 13.31
C SER A 169 10.37 -5.71 13.61
N MET A 170 9.13 -6.13 13.37
CA MET A 170 7.94 -5.51 13.95
C MET A 170 7.43 -6.46 15.05
N PRO A 171 7.31 -6.01 16.31
CA PRO A 171 6.73 -6.82 17.37
C PRO A 171 5.23 -6.98 17.15
N LEU A 172 4.75 -8.23 17.23
CA LEU A 172 3.35 -8.56 17.46
C LEU A 172 2.92 -7.83 18.73
N GLY A 173 2.03 -6.85 18.58
CA GLY A 173 1.40 -6.14 19.67
C GLY A 173 0.47 -7.11 20.40
N ASN A 174 0.86 -7.42 21.63
CA ASN A 174 0.15 -8.28 22.54
C ASN A 174 -1.15 -7.60 23.01
N GLU A 175 -2.18 -8.43 23.15
CA GLU A 175 -3.45 -8.15 23.77
C GLU A 175 -3.29 -7.63 25.21
N SER A 176 -4.04 -6.60 25.59
CA SER A 176 -4.56 -6.43 26.94
C SER A 176 -5.64 -5.35 27.00
N SER A 177 -6.74 -5.75 27.65
CA SER A 177 -7.87 -4.99 28.23
C SER A 177 -9.01 -4.57 27.30
#